data_AF-A0A352X4T4-F1
#
_entry.id   AF-A0A352X4T4-F1
#
_cell.length_a   1.000
_cell.length_b   1.000
_cell.length_c   1.000
_cell.angle_alpha   90.00
_cell.angle_beta   90.00
_cell.angle_gamma   90.00
#
_symmetry.space_group_name_H-M   'P 1'
#
loop_
_entity.id
_entity.type
_entity.pdbx_description
1 polymer ?
#
loop_
_entity_poly.entity_id
_entity_poly.type
_entity_poly.pdbx_seq_one_letter_code
_entity_poly.pdbx_strand_id
1 'polypeptide(L)'
;MKIYIQSRGFTQENGYRWLPEMPYILTNESVLEKIQVEAPSLVLRRYDKRLLLLITGIQSNRKDFRDRNIRNSVAWVTTDTQHHERQLRAIAIIALRDWNSLCEEINRTIEFDARDGFHVLLEEIKALPMKIPSLPQSQNLPHDEELNDQISKNLEQRQEELAALLENYALPRRSGFLVIVTEIKGEEALIQAKVWRGLSRLVKSDNWQIIANRVSRPPKTQPAIDFSDFEDDEKRESPLPILIVSAILTGMMLLGIFF
;
A
#
# COMPACT_ATOMS: atom_id res chain seq x y z
N MET A 1 -6.31 3.73 -13.64
CA MET A 1 -6.26 4.03 -12.19
C MET A 1 -7.67 3.96 -11.60
N LYS A 2 -7.89 3.21 -10.51
CA LYS A 2 -9.16 3.18 -9.76
C LYS A 2 -9.08 4.16 -8.59
N ILE A 3 -10.17 4.87 -8.30
CA ILE A 3 -10.25 5.89 -7.25
C ILE A 3 -11.38 5.49 -6.30
N TYR A 4 -11.11 5.58 -5.00
CA TYR A 4 -12.06 5.28 -3.94
C TYR A 4 -12.12 6.47 -2.99
N ILE A 5 -13.33 6.83 -2.56
CA ILE A 5 -13.56 7.98 -1.68
C ILE A 5 -14.30 7.53 -0.44
N GLN A 6 -13.72 7.82 0.72
CA GLN A 6 -14.41 7.75 1.98
C GLN A 6 -14.99 9.12 2.31
N SER A 7 -16.29 9.17 2.55
CA SER A 7 -16.97 10.35 3.09
C SER A 7 -18.20 9.92 3.88
N ARG A 8 -18.98 10.89 4.34
CA ARG A 8 -20.21 10.72 5.12
C ARG A 8 -21.27 11.69 4.60
N GLY A 9 -22.53 11.30 4.70
CA GLY A 9 -23.67 12.20 4.47
C GLY A 9 -24.02 13.04 5.70
N PHE A 10 -25.08 13.84 5.59
CA PHE A 10 -25.49 14.72 6.68
C PHE A 10 -26.05 13.93 7.88
N THR A 11 -26.91 12.95 7.62
CA THR A 11 -27.70 12.22 8.64
C THR A 11 -26.89 11.14 9.36
N GLN A 12 -27.42 10.65 10.49
CA GLN A 12 -26.81 9.56 11.25
C GLN A 12 -26.72 8.26 10.44
N GLU A 13 -27.77 7.96 9.68
CA GLU A 13 -27.90 6.76 8.83
C GLU A 13 -26.88 6.75 7.69
N ASN A 14 -26.50 7.93 7.18
CA ASN A 14 -25.49 8.10 6.15
C ASN A 14 -24.08 8.22 6.75
N GLY A 15 -23.65 7.16 7.45
CA GLY A 15 -22.34 7.04 8.08
C GLY A 15 -21.14 7.18 7.15
N TYR A 16 -19.93 7.09 7.72
CA TYR A 16 -18.71 7.03 6.92
C TYR A 16 -18.70 5.75 6.09
N ARG A 17 -18.61 5.89 4.76
CA ARG A 17 -18.53 4.77 3.81
C ARG A 17 -17.57 5.09 2.68
N TRP A 18 -16.99 4.03 2.11
CA TRP A 18 -16.19 4.10 0.90
C TRP A 18 -17.09 3.93 -0.33
N LEU A 19 -16.91 4.79 -1.34
CA LEU A 19 -17.50 4.64 -2.66
C LEU A 19 -16.43 4.34 -3.72
N PRO A 20 -16.69 3.42 -4.66
CA PRO A 20 -17.88 2.56 -4.73
C PRO A 20 -17.95 1.52 -3.60
N GLU A 21 -16.80 1.06 -3.12
CA GLU A 21 -16.67 0.13 -1.99
C GLU A 21 -15.31 0.32 -1.33
N MET A 22 -15.09 -0.27 -0.15
CA MET A 22 -13.77 -0.21 0.50
C MET A 22 -12.76 -1.02 -0.33
N PRO A 23 -11.66 -0.41 -0.79
CA PRO A 23 -10.69 -1.12 -1.59
C PRO A 23 -10.04 -2.25 -0.79
N TYR A 24 -9.97 -3.46 -1.37
CA TYR A 24 -9.46 -4.68 -0.74
C TYR A 24 -8.07 -4.55 -0.09
N ILE A 25 -7.22 -3.66 -0.61
CA ILE A 25 -5.92 -3.38 0.00
C ILE A 25 -6.07 -2.75 1.39
N LEU A 26 -7.06 -1.89 1.62
CA LEU A 26 -7.21 -1.24 2.92
C LEU A 26 -7.71 -2.21 4.00
N THR A 27 -8.41 -3.30 3.61
CA THR A 27 -8.87 -4.34 4.55
C THR A 27 -7.80 -5.37 4.86
N ASN A 28 -7.14 -5.94 3.84
CA ASN A 28 -6.29 -7.12 4.04
C ASN A 28 -4.84 -6.82 4.41
N GLU A 29 -4.39 -5.61 4.13
CA GLU A 29 -2.96 -5.28 4.22
C GLU A 29 -2.64 -4.36 5.40
N SER A 30 -3.58 -4.23 6.36
CA SER A 30 -3.46 -3.44 7.59
C SER A 30 -2.94 -2.01 7.37
N VAL A 31 -3.21 -1.41 6.21
CA VAL A 31 -2.76 -0.05 5.86
C VAL A 31 -3.29 0.96 6.88
N LEU A 32 -4.57 0.81 7.25
CA LEU A 32 -5.23 1.71 8.19
C LEU A 32 -4.69 1.60 9.62
N GLU A 33 -4.06 0.49 10.00
CA GLU A 33 -3.43 0.34 11.32
C GLU A 33 -2.13 1.17 11.43
N LYS A 34 -1.50 1.47 10.28
CA LYS A 34 -0.24 2.21 10.21
C LYS A 34 -0.40 3.72 10.21
N ILE A 35 -1.64 4.21 10.18
CA ILE A 35 -1.99 5.64 10.26
C ILE A 35 -3.14 5.85 11.25
N GLN A 36 -3.42 7.10 11.59
CA GLN A 36 -4.70 7.46 12.21
C GLN A 36 -5.59 8.03 11.11
N VAL A 37 -6.66 7.32 10.74
CA VAL A 37 -7.47 7.65 9.55
C VAL A 37 -8.13 9.03 9.67
N GLU A 38 -8.43 9.47 10.90
CA GLU A 38 -9.00 10.78 11.19
C GLU A 38 -7.98 11.93 11.12
N ALA A 39 -6.68 11.62 11.03
CA ALA A 39 -5.62 12.60 10.95
C ALA A 39 -5.11 12.76 9.50
N PRO A 40 -4.64 13.97 9.13
CA PRO A 40 -3.89 14.19 7.90
C PRO A 40 -2.78 13.15 7.75
N SER A 41 -2.91 12.30 6.74
CA SER A 41 -1.89 11.30 6.44
C SER A 41 -1.78 11.07 4.94
N LEU A 42 -0.56 10.75 4.49
CA LEU A 42 -0.20 10.37 3.13
C LEU A 42 0.50 9.02 3.17
N VAL A 43 0.03 8.06 2.37
CA VAL A 43 0.64 6.73 2.26
C VAL A 43 0.87 6.37 0.80
N LEU A 44 2.10 6.06 0.43
CA LEU A 44 2.45 5.37 -0.81
C LEU A 44 2.89 3.95 -0.51
N ARG A 45 2.33 2.98 -1.22
CA ARG A 45 2.63 1.55 -1.03
C ARG A 45 2.69 0.81 -2.35
N ARG A 46 3.64 -0.12 -2.47
CA ARG A 46 3.72 -1.09 -3.57
C ARG A 46 3.34 -2.48 -3.04
N TYR A 47 2.50 -3.19 -3.77
CA TYR A 47 1.99 -4.52 -3.37
C TYR A 47 1.47 -5.24 -4.60
N ASP A 48 1.70 -6.55 -4.73
CA ASP A 48 1.12 -7.39 -5.80
C ASP A 48 1.06 -6.72 -7.19
N LYS A 49 2.20 -6.18 -7.66
CA LYS A 49 2.32 -5.46 -8.95
C LYS A 49 1.36 -4.27 -9.10
N ARG A 50 0.95 -3.67 -7.99
CA ARG A 50 0.09 -2.50 -7.88
C ARG A 50 0.72 -1.44 -6.98
N LEU A 51 0.24 -0.23 -7.16
CA LEU A 51 0.54 0.91 -6.33
C LEU A 51 -0.74 1.43 -5.68
N LEU A 52 -0.61 1.85 -4.42
CA LEU A 52 -1.62 2.57 -3.67
C LEU A 52 -1.05 3.93 -3.26
N LEU A 53 -1.81 4.97 -3.53
CA LEU A 53 -1.72 6.26 -2.85
C LEU A 53 -2.97 6.43 -1.99
N LEU A 54 -2.81 6.66 -0.70
CA LEU A 54 -3.91 6.95 0.23
C LEU A 54 -3.64 8.30 0.90
N ILE A 55 -4.65 9.18 0.88
CA ILE A 55 -4.67 10.44 1.59
C ILE A 55 -5.88 10.41 2.54
N THR A 56 -5.67 10.68 3.83
CA THR A 56 -6.73 10.62 4.86
C THR A 56 -6.81 11.92 5.65
N GLY A 57 -7.90 12.07 6.42
CA GLY A 57 -8.08 13.20 7.33
C GLY A 57 -8.27 14.54 6.62
N ILE A 58 -8.73 14.53 5.36
CA ILE A 58 -9.00 15.74 4.58
C ILE A 58 -10.21 16.42 5.18
N GLN A 59 -10.00 17.50 5.92
CA GLN A 59 -11.11 18.24 6.52
C GLN A 59 -11.90 18.96 5.42
N SER A 60 -13.22 18.79 5.43
CA SER A 60 -14.13 19.51 4.54
C SER A 60 -14.89 20.61 5.28
N ASN A 61 -15.49 21.52 4.52
CA ASN A 61 -16.43 22.51 5.03
C ASN A 61 -17.84 21.94 5.23
N ARG A 62 -18.08 20.69 4.80
CA ARG A 62 -19.34 20.00 5.01
C ARG A 62 -19.42 19.52 6.47
N LYS A 63 -20.58 19.75 7.10
CA LYS A 63 -20.83 19.37 8.48
C LYS A 63 -21.83 18.23 8.59
N ASP A 64 -21.64 17.35 9.57
CA ASP A 64 -22.64 16.32 9.90
C ASP A 64 -23.78 16.88 10.78
N PHE A 65 -24.78 16.05 11.08
CA PHE A 65 -25.91 16.39 11.95
C PHE A 65 -25.54 16.83 13.38
N ARG A 66 -24.27 16.70 13.79
CA ARG A 66 -23.77 17.15 15.09
C ARG A 66 -22.84 18.37 14.96
N ASP A 67 -22.92 19.08 13.84
CA ASP A 67 -22.10 20.26 13.51
C ASP A 67 -20.58 19.98 13.45
N ARG A 68 -20.18 18.71 13.26
CA ARG A 68 -18.76 18.35 13.13
C ARG A 68 -18.34 18.38 11.67
N ASN A 69 -17.13 18.90 11.40
CA ASN A 69 -16.55 18.84 10.06
C ASN A 69 -16.35 17.38 9.62
N ILE A 70 -16.87 17.06 8.45
CA ILE A 70 -16.69 15.76 7.80
C ILE A 70 -15.26 15.68 7.28
N ARG A 71 -14.62 14.52 7.47
CA ARG A 71 -13.27 14.23 6.98
C ARG A 71 -13.32 13.24 5.84
N ASN A 72 -12.71 13.57 4.73
CA ASN A 72 -12.65 12.72 3.56
C ASN A 72 -11.33 11.93 3.53
N SER A 73 -11.37 10.78 2.87
CA SER A 73 -10.19 10.02 2.51
C SER A 73 -10.26 9.64 1.03
N VAL A 74 -9.14 9.62 0.34
CA VAL A 74 -9.04 9.23 -1.07
C VAL A 74 -7.97 8.19 -1.24
N ALA A 75 -8.30 7.10 -1.95
CA ALA A 75 -7.35 6.09 -2.35
C ALA A 75 -7.29 5.98 -3.88
N TRP A 76 -6.10 6.12 -4.44
CA TRP A 76 -5.81 5.78 -5.84
C TRP A 76 -5.09 4.43 -5.89
N VAL A 77 -5.69 3.46 -6.58
CA VAL A 77 -5.12 2.12 -6.78
C VAL A 77 -4.89 1.88 -8.25
N THR A 78 -3.70 1.44 -8.61
CA THR A 78 -3.32 1.28 -10.01
C THR A 78 -2.29 0.18 -10.22
N THR A 79 -2.09 -0.24 -11.47
CA THR A 79 -1.01 -1.16 -11.82
C THR A 79 0.34 -0.48 -11.68
N ASP A 80 1.35 -1.24 -11.26
CA ASP A 80 2.72 -0.76 -11.08
C ASP A 80 3.42 -0.62 -12.44
N THR A 81 3.18 0.51 -13.09
CA THR A 81 3.86 0.94 -14.32
C THR A 81 4.53 2.29 -14.09
N GLN A 82 5.59 2.59 -14.84
CA GLN A 82 6.31 3.87 -14.69
C GLN A 82 5.40 5.09 -14.87
N HIS A 83 4.44 5.03 -15.80
CA HIS A 83 3.47 6.10 -16.01
C HIS A 83 2.57 6.31 -14.79
N HIS A 84 1.98 5.24 -14.25
CA HIS A 84 1.13 5.33 -13.07
C HIS A 84 1.89 5.73 -11.81
N GLU A 85 3.10 5.21 -11.63
CA GLU A 85 4.00 5.59 -10.54
C GLU A 85 4.25 7.10 -10.56
N ARG A 86 4.56 7.65 -11.75
CA ARG A 86 4.77 9.08 -11.94
C ARG A 86 3.54 9.90 -11.54
N GLN A 87 2.34 9.47 -11.92
CA GLN A 87 1.10 10.14 -11.54
C GLN A 87 0.89 10.15 -10.02
N LEU A 88 1.13 9.02 -9.34
CA LEU A 88 0.97 8.96 -7.88
C LEU A 88 2.04 9.76 -7.14
N ARG A 89 3.30 9.76 -7.61
CA ARG A 89 4.35 10.64 -7.08
C ARG A 89 3.97 12.11 -7.21
N ALA A 90 3.41 12.51 -8.36
CA ALA A 90 3.01 13.89 -8.60
C ALA A 90 1.97 14.38 -7.57
N ILE A 91 0.95 13.57 -7.29
CA ILE A 91 -0.06 13.88 -6.26
C ILE A 91 0.59 13.93 -4.87
N ALA A 92 1.47 12.98 -4.54
CA ALA A 92 2.18 12.96 -3.27
C ALA A 92 3.07 14.19 -3.06
N ILE A 93 3.74 14.68 -4.12
CA ILE A 93 4.54 15.91 -4.08
C ILE A 93 3.66 17.12 -3.75
N ILE A 94 2.49 17.25 -4.38
CA ILE A 94 1.54 18.33 -4.01
C ILE A 94 1.11 18.17 -2.55
N ALA A 95 0.79 16.95 -2.11
CA ALA A 95 0.39 16.72 -0.72
C ALA A 95 1.48 17.14 0.30
N LEU A 96 2.76 17.01 -0.08
CA LEU A 96 3.91 17.41 0.74
C LEU A 96 4.20 18.92 0.70
N ARG A 97 3.89 19.61 -0.41
CA ARG A 97 4.22 21.02 -0.60
C ARG A 97 3.06 21.97 -0.32
N ASP A 98 1.84 21.53 -0.65
CA ASP A 98 0.63 22.33 -0.58
C ASP A 98 -0.59 21.43 -0.27
N TRP A 99 -0.58 20.88 0.95
CA TRP A 99 -1.64 20.03 1.47
C TRP A 99 -3.03 20.71 1.39
N ASN A 100 -3.10 22.00 1.67
CA ASN A 100 -4.36 22.74 1.73
C ASN A 100 -4.99 22.86 0.34
N SER A 101 -4.21 23.25 -0.67
CA SER A 101 -4.71 23.33 -2.05
C SER A 101 -5.22 21.97 -2.55
N LEU A 102 -4.45 20.89 -2.30
CA LEU A 102 -4.89 19.53 -2.65
C LEU A 102 -6.19 19.14 -1.94
N CYS A 103 -6.32 19.46 -0.65
CA CYS A 103 -7.53 19.20 0.12
C CYS A 103 -8.74 19.96 -0.43
N GLU A 104 -8.57 21.23 -0.81
CA GLU A 104 -9.62 22.01 -1.44
C GLU A 104 -10.06 21.41 -2.77
N GLU A 105 -9.12 21.02 -3.63
CA GLU A 105 -9.43 20.39 -4.91
C GLU A 105 -10.22 19.09 -4.71
N ILE A 106 -9.79 18.23 -3.79
CA ILE A 106 -10.50 16.99 -3.49
C ILE A 106 -11.90 17.30 -2.92
N ASN A 107 -12.02 18.24 -1.98
CA ASN A 107 -13.29 18.58 -1.35
C ASN A 107 -14.32 19.12 -2.34
N ARG A 108 -13.90 19.87 -3.37
CA ARG A 108 -14.80 20.36 -4.43
C ARG A 108 -15.44 19.23 -5.23
N THR A 109 -14.81 18.06 -5.27
CA THR A 109 -15.35 16.89 -5.98
C THR A 109 -16.36 16.08 -5.16
N ILE A 110 -16.64 16.45 -3.90
CA ILE A 110 -17.51 15.66 -3.01
C ILE A 110 -18.61 16.53 -2.43
N GLU A 111 -19.85 16.24 -2.84
CA GLU A 111 -21.04 17.00 -2.45
C GLU A 111 -22.00 16.13 -1.66
N PHE A 112 -22.92 16.76 -0.92
CA PHE A 112 -24.02 16.02 -0.31
C PHE A 112 -24.96 15.46 -1.38
N ASP A 113 -25.51 14.29 -1.07
CA ASP A 113 -26.56 13.68 -1.87
C ASP A 113 -27.67 13.20 -0.92
N ALA A 114 -28.92 13.51 -1.26
CA ALA A 114 -30.06 13.21 -0.41
C ALA A 114 -30.37 11.70 -0.34
N ARG A 115 -29.99 10.92 -1.36
CA ARG A 115 -30.26 9.48 -1.45
C ARG A 115 -29.11 8.66 -0.88
N ASP A 116 -27.90 9.04 -1.25
CA ASP A 116 -26.66 8.30 -0.99
C ASP A 116 -25.79 8.95 0.11
N GLY A 117 -26.29 10.01 0.74
CA GLY A 117 -25.54 10.81 1.71
C GLY A 117 -24.52 11.74 1.06
N PHE A 118 -23.74 11.25 0.10
CA PHE A 118 -22.82 12.04 -0.71
C PHE A 118 -22.66 11.44 -2.11
N HIS A 119 -22.27 12.28 -3.06
CA HIS A 119 -21.85 11.85 -4.39
C HIS A 119 -20.46 12.43 -4.72
N VAL A 120 -19.79 11.82 -5.69
CA VAL A 120 -18.43 12.21 -6.11
C VAL A 120 -18.45 12.58 -7.58
N LEU A 121 -17.93 13.77 -7.90
CA LEU A 121 -17.66 14.22 -9.27
C LEU A 121 -16.43 13.48 -9.81
N LEU A 122 -16.62 12.22 -10.20
CA LEU A 122 -15.54 11.28 -10.53
C LEU A 122 -14.62 11.78 -11.65
N GLU A 123 -15.14 12.51 -12.63
CA GLU A 123 -14.32 13.03 -13.73
C GLU A 123 -13.36 14.13 -13.26
N GLU A 124 -13.76 14.94 -12.28
CA GLU A 124 -12.90 15.99 -11.74
C GLU A 124 -11.74 15.42 -10.93
N ILE A 125 -12.00 14.42 -10.10
CA ILE A 125 -10.94 13.77 -9.30
C ILE A 125 -9.99 12.92 -10.16
N LYS A 126 -10.49 12.34 -11.26
CA LYS A 126 -9.66 11.68 -12.27
C LYS A 126 -8.77 12.67 -13.02
N ALA A 127 -9.19 13.92 -13.14
CA ALA A 127 -8.40 14.97 -13.79
C ALA A 127 -7.32 15.57 -12.90
N LEU A 128 -7.38 15.36 -11.57
CA LEU A 128 -6.39 15.89 -10.63
C LEU A 128 -4.94 15.56 -11.02
N PRO A 129 -4.56 14.31 -11.36
CA PRO A 129 -3.20 13.98 -11.78
C PRO A 129 -2.81 14.62 -13.12
N MET A 130 -3.78 15.01 -13.95
CA MET A 130 -3.56 15.64 -15.27
C MET A 130 -3.32 17.14 -15.16
N LYS A 131 -3.77 17.77 -14.06
CA LYS A 131 -3.53 19.20 -13.77
C LYS A 131 -2.13 19.44 -13.22
N ILE A 132 -1.47 18.39 -12.74
CA ILE A 132 -0.11 18.48 -12.20
C ILE A 132 0.89 18.55 -13.35
N PRO A 133 1.83 19.50 -13.35
CA PRO A 133 2.91 19.51 -14.32
C PRO A 133 3.56 18.13 -14.43
N SER A 134 3.75 17.66 -15.66
CA SER A 134 4.34 16.35 -15.88
C SER A 134 5.73 16.30 -15.25
N LEU A 135 5.93 15.40 -14.30
CA LEU A 135 7.26 15.16 -13.77
C LEU A 135 8.20 14.72 -14.91
N PRO A 136 9.47 15.16 -14.91
CA PRO A 136 10.46 14.67 -15.85
C PRO A 136 10.60 13.16 -15.75
N GLN A 137 11.27 12.56 -16.73
CA GLN A 137 11.63 11.15 -16.62
C GLN A 137 12.51 10.95 -15.38
N SER A 138 11.98 10.17 -14.44
CA SER A 138 12.61 9.92 -13.16
C SER A 138 13.89 9.10 -13.34
N GLN A 139 14.93 9.47 -12.61
CA GLN A 139 16.16 8.69 -12.53
C GLN A 139 15.96 7.48 -11.59
N ASN A 140 16.81 6.48 -11.70
CA ASN A 140 16.89 5.44 -10.68
C ASN A 140 17.45 6.06 -9.40
N LEU A 141 16.99 5.58 -8.24
CA LEU A 141 17.50 6.02 -6.95
C LEU A 141 19.01 5.72 -6.85
N PRO A 142 19.79 6.60 -6.20
CA PRO A 142 21.12 6.25 -5.73
C PRO A 142 21.06 5.00 -4.86
N HIS A 143 22.12 4.18 -4.89
CA HIS A 143 22.14 2.89 -4.20
C HIS A 143 21.80 3.02 -2.70
N ASP A 144 22.39 4.00 -2.03
CA ASP A 144 22.17 4.23 -0.60
C ASP A 144 20.73 4.67 -0.32
N GLU A 145 20.13 5.48 -1.19
CA GLU A 145 18.74 5.92 -1.06
C GLU A 145 17.77 4.74 -1.20
N GLU A 146 18.05 3.79 -2.10
CA GLU A 146 17.21 2.62 -2.33
C GLU A 146 17.27 1.61 -1.16
N LEU A 147 18.44 1.46 -0.54
CA LEU A 147 18.66 0.47 0.53
C LEU A 147 18.26 0.95 1.92
N ASN A 148 18.37 2.25 2.19
CA ASN A 148 18.12 2.79 3.52
C ASN A 148 16.63 3.09 3.72
N ASP A 149 16.08 2.51 4.79
CA ASP A 149 14.77 2.87 5.33
C ASP A 149 15.01 3.99 6.34
N GLN A 150 14.34 5.13 6.18
CA GLN A 150 14.58 6.33 6.97
C GLN A 150 13.29 6.91 7.53
N ILE A 151 13.38 7.45 8.74
CA ILE A 151 12.30 8.21 9.36
C ILE A 151 12.81 9.54 9.91
N SER A 152 11.92 10.50 10.04
CA SER A 152 12.20 11.80 10.66
C SER A 152 10.93 12.41 11.24
N LYS A 153 11.09 13.46 12.02
CA LYS A 153 9.97 14.30 12.45
C LYS A 153 9.29 14.94 11.25
N ASN A 154 7.96 15.00 11.28
CA ASN A 154 7.18 15.66 10.24
C ASN A 154 7.33 17.20 10.33
N LEU A 155 8.36 17.73 9.67
CA LEU A 155 8.68 19.16 9.56
C LEU A 155 8.58 19.59 8.10
N GLU A 156 8.26 20.86 7.84
CA GLU A 156 8.17 21.42 6.49
C GLU A 156 9.43 21.16 5.65
N GLN A 157 10.61 21.37 6.24
CA GLN A 157 11.89 21.06 5.59
C GLN A 157 11.98 19.59 5.15
N ARG A 158 11.51 18.65 5.99
CA ARG A 158 11.56 17.22 5.67
C ARG A 158 10.52 16.83 4.63
N GLN A 159 9.38 17.50 4.62
CA GLN A 159 8.39 17.34 3.54
C GLN A 159 8.95 17.82 2.21
N GLU A 160 9.65 18.95 2.18
CA GLU A 160 10.26 19.46 0.94
C GLU A 160 11.40 18.56 0.45
N GLU A 161 12.29 18.09 1.34
CA GLU A 161 13.33 17.13 0.97
C GLU A 161 12.74 15.83 0.39
N LEU A 162 11.67 15.32 1.01
CA LEU A 162 10.96 14.14 0.50
C LEU A 162 10.27 14.43 -0.84
N ALA A 163 9.67 15.61 -1.01
CA ALA A 163 9.06 16.03 -2.26
C ALA A 163 10.12 16.10 -3.38
N ALA A 164 11.28 16.69 -3.12
CA ALA A 164 12.40 16.74 -4.05
C ALA A 164 12.95 15.35 -4.40
N LEU A 165 13.00 14.42 -3.43
CA LEU A 165 13.36 13.02 -3.68
C LEU A 165 12.35 12.35 -4.63
N LEU A 166 11.05 12.52 -4.37
CA LEU A 166 9.97 11.99 -5.20
C LEU A 166 9.85 12.66 -6.56
N GLU A 167 10.35 13.88 -6.72
CA GLU A 167 10.40 14.60 -7.99
C GLU A 167 11.48 14.00 -8.89
N ASN A 168 12.70 13.86 -8.36
CA ASN A 168 13.88 13.46 -9.10
C ASN A 168 13.98 11.95 -9.38
N TYR A 169 13.46 11.11 -8.49
CA TYR A 169 13.73 9.66 -8.51
C TYR A 169 12.50 8.78 -8.49
N ALA A 170 12.57 7.66 -9.20
CA ALA A 170 11.54 6.63 -9.19
C ALA A 170 11.38 6.02 -7.79
N LEU A 171 10.20 5.51 -7.48
CA LEU A 171 9.97 4.77 -6.25
C LEU A 171 10.82 3.49 -6.23
N PRO A 172 11.31 3.04 -5.06
CA PRO A 172 12.05 1.79 -4.95
C PRO A 172 11.24 0.61 -5.52
N ARG A 173 11.91 -0.31 -6.23
CA ARG A 173 11.29 -1.50 -6.85
C ARG A 173 11.09 -2.63 -5.84
N ARG A 174 10.51 -2.32 -4.68
CA ARG A 174 10.26 -3.27 -3.59
C ARG A 174 8.85 -3.16 -3.07
N SER A 175 8.30 -4.29 -2.64
CA SER A 175 6.97 -4.32 -2.01
C SER A 175 7.02 -3.78 -0.58
N GLY A 176 5.90 -3.21 -0.13
CA GLY A 176 5.74 -2.65 1.20
C GLY A 176 5.45 -1.14 1.20
N PHE A 177 5.48 -0.56 2.40
CA PHE A 177 5.28 0.87 2.60
C PHE A 177 6.48 1.65 2.07
N LEU A 178 6.23 2.56 1.14
CA LEU A 178 7.25 3.39 0.53
C LEU A 178 7.25 4.77 1.19
N VAL A 179 6.09 5.41 1.31
CA VAL A 179 5.98 6.68 2.02
C VAL A 179 4.87 6.57 3.05
N ILE A 180 5.14 7.03 4.26
CA ILE A 180 4.12 7.31 5.27
C ILE A 180 4.41 8.69 5.85
N VAL A 181 3.49 9.63 5.70
CA VAL A 181 3.48 10.90 6.44
C VAL A 181 2.23 10.91 7.29
N THR A 182 2.36 11.18 8.58
CA THR A 182 1.21 11.15 9.50
C THR A 182 1.47 12.00 10.74
N GLU A 183 0.42 12.53 11.35
CA GLU A 183 0.57 13.39 12.53
C GLU A 183 0.70 12.62 13.85
N ILE A 184 0.21 11.36 13.93
CA ILE A 184 -0.14 10.72 15.22
C ILE A 184 0.59 9.40 15.50
N LYS A 185 1.22 8.74 14.51
CA LYS A 185 1.87 7.44 14.76
C LYS A 185 3.31 7.61 15.25
N GLY A 186 3.65 6.94 16.34
CA GLY A 186 5.00 6.97 16.91
C GLY A 186 6.08 6.32 16.05
N GLU A 187 7.33 6.51 16.48
CA GLU A 187 8.53 5.98 15.84
C GLU A 187 8.47 4.46 15.64
N GLU A 188 8.07 3.72 16.68
CA GLU A 188 8.00 2.26 16.66
C GLU A 188 7.01 1.76 15.60
N ALA A 189 5.91 2.47 15.36
CA ALA A 189 4.92 2.09 14.35
C ALA A 189 5.49 2.21 12.93
N LEU A 190 6.30 3.23 12.66
CA LEU A 190 6.97 3.41 11.37
C LEU A 190 8.08 2.37 11.16
N ILE A 191 8.85 2.07 12.21
CA ILE A 191 9.87 1.00 12.20
C ILE A 191 9.23 -0.36 11.91
N GLN A 192 8.15 -0.70 12.61
CA GLN A 192 7.42 -1.95 12.38
C GLN A 192 6.80 -2.03 10.98
N ALA A 193 6.39 -0.89 10.41
CA ALA A 193 5.90 -0.82 9.04
C ALA A 193 7.01 -1.03 7.99
N LYS A 194 8.29 -0.99 8.39
CA LYS A 194 9.46 -1.07 7.49
C LYS A 194 9.33 -0.08 6.33
N VAL A 195 8.89 1.14 6.65
CA VAL A 195 8.64 2.20 5.69
C VAL A 195 9.95 2.68 5.07
N TRP A 196 9.96 2.92 3.76
CA TRP A 196 11.14 3.51 3.10
C TRP A 196 11.40 4.94 3.57
N ARG A 197 10.41 5.84 3.49
CA ARG A 197 10.47 7.21 4.01
C ARG A 197 9.27 7.48 4.91
N GLY A 198 9.52 7.61 6.21
CA GLY A 198 8.49 7.88 7.22
C GLY A 198 8.64 9.26 7.83
N LEU A 199 7.56 10.04 7.86
CA LEU A 199 7.49 11.31 8.59
C LEU A 199 6.39 11.25 9.62
N SER A 200 6.72 11.57 10.87
CA SER A 200 5.70 11.74 11.91
C SER A 200 6.05 12.80 12.93
N ARG A 201 5.06 13.56 13.42
CA ARG A 201 5.30 14.55 14.49
C ARG A 201 5.75 13.94 15.81
N LEU A 202 5.50 12.64 16.00
CA LEU A 202 5.89 11.91 17.20
C LEU A 202 7.29 11.28 17.11
N VAL A 203 7.96 11.36 15.94
CA VAL A 203 9.37 11.02 15.84
C VAL A 203 10.19 12.13 16.50
N LYS A 204 11.16 11.75 17.34
CA LYS A 204 11.91 12.72 18.15
C LYS A 204 12.96 13.48 17.35
N SER A 205 13.57 12.83 16.35
CA SER A 205 14.65 13.40 15.57
C SER A 205 14.16 14.34 14.49
N ASP A 206 14.71 15.55 14.47
CA ASP A 206 14.47 16.52 13.39
C ASP A 206 15.24 16.17 12.11
N ASN A 207 16.22 15.25 12.18
CA ASN A 207 17.01 14.74 11.06
C ASN A 207 16.57 13.33 10.65
N TRP A 208 16.81 12.97 9.39
CA TRP A 208 16.63 11.59 8.91
C TRP A 208 17.48 10.60 9.70
N GLN A 209 16.82 9.59 10.26
CA GLN A 209 17.44 8.47 10.95
C GLN A 209 17.26 7.21 10.13
N ILE A 210 18.35 6.47 9.90
CA ILE A 210 18.31 5.17 9.25
C ILE A 210 17.78 4.15 10.25
N ILE A 211 16.66 3.50 9.93
CA ILE A 211 16.01 2.48 10.76
C ILE A 211 16.25 1.06 10.25
N ALA A 212 16.65 0.92 8.99
CA ALA A 212 17.15 -0.33 8.44
C ALA A 212 18.04 -0.05 7.22
N ASN A 213 19.08 -0.86 7.06
CA ASN A 213 19.85 -0.95 5.83
C ASN A 213 19.59 -2.33 5.20
N ARG A 214 19.01 -2.35 4.01
CA ARG A 214 18.74 -3.60 3.29
C ARG A 214 19.99 -4.04 2.52
N VAL A 215 20.96 -4.64 3.21
CA VAL A 215 22.15 -5.19 2.54
C VAL A 215 21.70 -6.14 1.42
N SER A 216 22.12 -5.86 0.19
CA SER A 216 21.98 -6.78 -0.93
C SER A 216 22.73 -8.07 -0.57
N ARG A 217 22.01 -9.19 -0.42
CA ARG A 217 22.72 -10.48 -0.40
C ARG A 217 23.49 -10.57 -1.71
N PRO A 218 24.82 -10.77 -1.70
CA PRO A 218 25.51 -11.10 -2.93
C PRO A 218 24.83 -12.35 -3.52
N PRO A 219 24.71 -12.46 -4.85
CA PRO A 219 24.20 -13.67 -5.46
C PRO A 219 25.03 -14.82 -4.90
N LYS A 220 24.37 -15.77 -4.23
CA LYS A 220 25.04 -17.03 -3.90
C LYS A 220 25.50 -17.59 -5.23
N THR A 221 26.82 -17.56 -5.47
CA THR A 221 27.46 -18.37 -6.48
C THR A 221 27.06 -19.80 -6.15
N GLN A 222 26.03 -20.31 -6.80
CA GLN A 222 25.82 -21.74 -6.84
C GLN A 222 27.09 -22.29 -7.49
N PRO A 223 27.82 -23.22 -6.86
CA PRO A 223 28.87 -23.93 -7.59
C PRO A 223 28.21 -24.50 -8.85
N ALA A 224 28.86 -24.29 -9.99
CA ALA A 224 28.43 -24.89 -11.24
C ALA A 224 28.18 -26.37 -10.99
N ILE A 225 26.97 -26.82 -11.29
CA ILE A 225 26.69 -28.25 -11.40
C ILE A 225 27.54 -28.70 -12.59
N ASP A 226 28.60 -29.43 -12.27
CA ASP A 226 29.43 -30.12 -13.25
C ASP A 226 28.60 -31.28 -13.79
N PHE A 227 28.17 -31.16 -15.05
CA PHE A 227 27.38 -32.17 -15.76
C PHE A 227 28.27 -33.19 -16.49
N SER A 228 29.47 -33.48 -15.97
CA SER A 228 30.42 -34.39 -16.63
C SER A 228 30.24 -35.88 -16.33
N ASP A 229 29.26 -36.28 -15.51
CA ASP A 229 29.00 -37.71 -15.23
C ASP A 229 27.59 -38.16 -15.67
N PHE A 230 27.29 -38.07 -16.96
CA PHE A 230 26.19 -38.82 -17.58
C PHE A 230 26.63 -39.34 -18.96
N GLU A 231 27.39 -40.43 -18.95
CA GLU A 231 27.44 -41.37 -20.07
C GLU A 231 27.09 -42.78 -19.56
N ASP A 232 26.02 -43.31 -20.17
CA ASP A 232 25.69 -44.70 -20.48
C ASP A 232 26.03 -45.82 -19.48
N ASP A 233 24.98 -46.50 -19.01
CA ASP A 233 24.97 -47.97 -19.12
C ASP A 233 23.55 -48.51 -19.40
N GLU A 234 23.44 -49.18 -20.54
CA GLU A 234 22.23 -49.81 -21.07
C GLU A 234 22.18 -51.28 -20.59
N LYS A 235 20.99 -51.71 -20.16
CA LYS A 235 20.51 -53.12 -20.10
C LYS A 235 21.14 -54.09 -19.08
N ARG A 236 20.30 -54.53 -18.14
CA ARG A 236 19.94 -55.96 -17.98
C ARG A 236 18.62 -56.14 -17.23
N GLU A 237 17.71 -56.89 -17.85
CA GLU A 237 16.36 -57.19 -17.37
C GLU A 237 16.30 -58.35 -16.37
N SER A 238 15.15 -58.36 -15.67
CA SER A 238 14.35 -59.49 -15.14
C SER A 238 14.37 -59.74 -13.61
N PRO A 239 13.30 -60.35 -13.04
CA PRO A 239 11.99 -59.73 -12.86
C PRO A 239 11.45 -59.86 -11.41
N LEU A 240 10.56 -58.95 -11.01
CA LEU A 240 9.80 -59.00 -9.74
C LEU A 240 8.64 -60.02 -9.82
N PRO A 241 8.38 -60.81 -8.77
CA PRO A 241 7.20 -61.66 -8.72
C PRO A 241 5.96 -60.85 -8.31
N ILE A 242 4.92 -60.99 -9.12
CA ILE A 242 3.55 -60.52 -8.89
C ILE A 242 2.90 -61.44 -7.84
N LEU A 243 2.32 -60.86 -6.78
CA LEU A 243 1.31 -61.54 -5.97
C LEU A 243 0.11 -60.60 -5.76
N ILE A 244 -0.92 -60.88 -6.56
CA ILE A 244 -2.28 -60.38 -6.43
C ILE A 244 -3.00 -61.28 -5.43
N VAL A 245 -3.58 -60.72 -4.36
CA VAL A 245 -4.79 -61.29 -3.75
C VAL A 245 -5.76 -60.16 -3.44
N SER A 246 -6.85 -60.15 -4.19
CA SER A 246 -8.06 -59.40 -3.94
C SER A 246 -9.05 -60.23 -3.09
N ALA A 247 -9.96 -59.49 -2.45
CA ALA A 247 -11.33 -59.86 -2.07
C ALA A 247 -11.66 -60.05 -0.56
N ILE A 248 -12.29 -58.99 -0.03
CA ILE A 248 -13.67 -58.93 0.54
C ILE A 248 -14.06 -59.90 1.67
N LEU A 249 -14.41 -59.32 2.83
CA LEU A 249 -15.49 -59.76 3.75
C LEU A 249 -15.77 -58.60 4.73
N THR A 250 -16.75 -57.72 4.49
CA THR A 250 -18.17 -57.82 4.89
C THR A 250 -18.43 -58.57 6.20
N GLY A 251 -18.94 -57.84 7.20
CA GLY A 251 -19.74 -58.40 8.29
C GLY A 251 -19.13 -58.23 9.68
N MET A 252 -19.65 -57.25 10.44
CA MET A 252 -20.18 -57.41 11.81
C MET A 252 -20.58 -56.04 12.38
N MET A 253 -21.65 -55.46 11.83
CA MET A 253 -22.65 -54.79 12.66
C MET A 253 -23.55 -55.90 13.18
N LEU A 254 -23.47 -56.21 14.47
CA LEU A 254 -24.55 -56.67 15.35
C LEU A 254 -23.97 -57.26 16.64
N LEU A 255 -24.65 -56.95 17.75
CA LEU A 255 -24.41 -57.31 19.15
C LEU A 255 -23.26 -56.52 19.80
N GLY A 256 -23.51 -55.49 20.63
CA GLY A 256 -24.42 -55.50 21.78
C GLY A 256 -23.54 -55.59 23.05
N ILE A 257 -23.76 -54.87 24.14
CA ILE A 257 -24.97 -54.81 24.95
C ILE A 257 -24.72 -53.76 26.06
N PHE A 258 -25.74 -52.96 26.33
CA PHE A 258 -26.23 -52.45 27.62
C PHE A 258 -25.23 -52.17 28.75
N PHE A 259 -25.19 -50.92 29.23
CA PHE A 259 -25.75 -50.51 30.53
C PHE A 259 -26.08 -49.02 30.51
#